data_AF-A0A815VGD9-F1
#
_entry.id   AF-A0A815VGD9-F1
#
_cell.length_a   1.000
_cell.length_b   1.000
_cell.length_c   1.000
_cell.angle_alpha   90.00
_cell.angle_beta   90.00
_cell.angle_gamma   90.00
#
_symmetry.space_group_name_H-M   'P 1'
#
loop_
_entity.id
_entity.type
_entity.pdbx_description
1 polymer ?
#
loop_
_entity_poly.entity_id
_entity_poly.type
_entity_poly.pdbx_seq_one_letter_code
_entity_poly.pdbx_strand_id
1 'polypeptide(L)'
;TPRQQDVLMLKNTIINKGALLTMNVFHPKHSASTIIDVWWLFDDGGLTLLLPYLLRRRKRWRNCQFRIFSCVSGDKDDAERQHISMASLLAKFRINYADLHVLHGLNKPPNEKETEKFQQILQTWNQNNEAFPISDHEYEANKDKIKRGLKLHEYLLEYSSKSTLVVVTLPIPRKQSISAALYLAYLDAISYNLPPILFLRGNQKNVLTYYS
;
A
#
# COMPACT_ATOMS: atom_id res chain seq x y z
N THR A 1 -25.34 -10.59 25.30
CA THR A 1 -24.15 -11.44 25.52
C THR A 1 -22.99 -10.55 25.90
N PRO A 2 -22.36 -10.74 27.08
CA PRO A 2 -21.20 -9.95 27.46
C PRO A 2 -20.05 -10.29 26.51
N ARG A 3 -19.41 -9.26 25.95
CA ARG A 3 -18.15 -9.40 25.20
C ARG A 3 -17.17 -10.14 26.09
N GLN A 4 -16.56 -11.22 25.58
CA GLN A 4 -15.40 -11.86 26.20
C GLN A 4 -14.36 -10.78 26.49
N GLN A 5 -14.28 -10.38 27.75
CA GLN A 5 -13.15 -9.66 28.30
C GLN A 5 -12.14 -10.73 28.70
N ASP A 6 -10.94 -10.61 28.14
CA ASP A 6 -9.74 -11.30 28.58
C ASP A 6 -9.68 -12.82 28.36
N VAL A 7 -9.38 -13.23 27.12
CA VAL A 7 -8.76 -14.55 26.90
C VAL A 7 -7.52 -14.40 26.02
N LEU A 8 -6.36 -14.41 26.67
CA LEU A 8 -5.13 -15.03 26.16
C LEU A 8 -4.20 -15.32 27.34
N MET A 9 -4.60 -16.28 28.19
CA MET A 9 -3.65 -16.96 29.06
C MET A 9 -2.85 -17.94 28.19
N LEU A 10 -1.80 -17.43 27.53
CA LEU A 10 -0.74 -18.29 27.01
C LEU A 10 0.03 -18.83 28.21
N LYS A 11 -0.44 -19.94 28.75
CA LYS A 11 0.25 -20.68 29.82
C LYS A 11 1.68 -20.95 29.34
N ASN A 12 2.65 -20.40 30.07
CA ASN A 12 4.09 -20.63 29.93
C ASN A 12 4.76 -20.10 28.65
N THR A 13 4.40 -18.91 28.16
CA THR A 13 5.19 -18.23 27.12
C THR A 13 5.65 -16.85 27.58
N ILE A 14 6.96 -16.62 27.62
CA ILE A 14 7.54 -15.29 27.85
C ILE A 14 7.36 -14.49 26.57
N ILE A 15 6.27 -13.72 26.47
CA ILE A 15 6.04 -12.86 25.30
C ILE A 15 6.65 -11.49 25.57
N ASN A 16 7.54 -11.08 24.68
CA ASN A 16 8.13 -9.74 24.73
C ASN A 16 7.01 -8.69 24.66
N LYS A 17 6.99 -7.75 25.62
CA LYS A 17 6.01 -6.64 25.65
C LYS A 17 5.98 -5.85 24.33
N GLY A 18 7.14 -5.67 23.70
CA GLY A 18 7.24 -5.06 22.37
C GLY A 18 6.46 -5.87 21.32
N ALA A 19 6.63 -7.19 21.29
CA ALA A 19 5.89 -8.05 20.36
C ALA A 19 4.37 -8.01 20.61
N LEU A 20 3.93 -7.96 21.86
CA LEU A 20 2.50 -7.78 22.20
C LEU A 20 1.93 -6.46 21.69
N LEU A 21 2.70 -5.38 21.79
CA LEU A 21 2.31 -4.07 21.25
C LEU A 21 2.24 -4.11 19.72
N THR A 22 3.24 -4.71 19.05
CA THR A 22 3.27 -4.85 17.59
C THR A 22 2.11 -5.68 17.06
N MET A 23 1.74 -6.78 17.74
CA MET A 23 0.56 -7.58 17.37
C MET A 23 -0.76 -6.85 17.59
N ASN A 24 -0.79 -5.85 18.48
CA ASN A 24 -1.98 -5.12 18.87
C ASN A 24 -2.00 -3.66 18.40
N VAL A 25 -1.22 -3.29 17.39
CA VAL A 25 -1.11 -1.91 16.88
C VAL A 25 -2.48 -1.27 16.56
N PHE A 26 -3.47 -2.08 16.17
CA PHE A 26 -4.81 -1.63 15.77
C PHE A 26 -5.90 -1.73 16.85
N HIS A 27 -5.57 -2.31 18.01
CA HIS A 27 -6.49 -2.43 19.14
C HIS A 27 -6.71 -1.13 19.92
N PRO A 28 -5.68 -0.32 20.25
CA PRO A 28 -5.88 0.90 21.01
C PRO A 28 -6.69 1.91 20.20
N LYS A 29 -7.28 2.88 20.91
CA LYS A 29 -7.93 4.01 20.26
C LYS A 29 -6.84 4.95 19.71
N HIS A 30 -6.90 5.23 18.42
CA HIS A 30 -5.94 6.11 17.78
C HIS A 30 -6.24 7.59 18.08
N SER A 31 -5.17 8.37 18.16
CA SER A 31 -5.21 9.80 18.43
C SER A 31 -5.49 10.59 17.15
N ALA A 32 -5.70 11.90 17.30
CA ALA A 32 -5.83 12.81 16.16
C ALA A 32 -4.51 13.01 15.39
N SER A 33 -3.38 12.56 15.95
CA SER A 33 -2.06 12.58 15.30
C SER A 33 -1.73 11.28 14.55
N THR A 34 -2.58 10.26 14.65
CA THR A 34 -2.38 9.00 13.93
C THR A 34 -2.66 9.20 12.44
N ILE A 35 -1.68 8.88 11.61
CA ILE A 35 -1.74 9.03 10.14
C ILE A 35 -2.06 7.68 9.49
N ILE A 36 -3.00 7.71 8.55
CA ILE A 36 -3.30 6.62 7.63
C ILE A 36 -3.13 7.15 6.21
N ASP A 37 -2.23 6.53 5.47
CA ASP A 37 -1.97 6.93 4.09
C ASP A 37 -2.68 5.98 3.13
N VAL A 38 -3.34 6.56 2.14
CA VAL A 38 -4.09 5.82 1.13
C VAL A 38 -3.51 6.14 -0.24
N TRP A 39 -2.78 5.19 -0.81
CA TRP A 39 -2.17 5.23 -2.13
C TRP A 39 -3.10 4.63 -3.17
N TRP A 40 -3.86 5.51 -3.82
CA TRP A 40 -4.75 5.16 -4.91
C TRP A 40 -4.03 5.28 -6.25
N LEU A 41 -3.45 4.15 -6.69
CA LEU A 41 -2.55 4.12 -7.85
C LEU A 41 -3.28 3.87 -9.17
N PHE A 42 -4.39 3.14 -9.11
CA PHE A 42 -5.19 2.77 -10.27
C PHE A 42 -6.67 2.71 -9.88
N ASP A 43 -7.55 2.86 -10.86
CA ASP A 43 -8.98 2.70 -10.61
C ASP A 43 -9.31 1.24 -10.26
N ASP A 44 -9.80 1.05 -9.04
CA ASP A 44 -10.23 -0.23 -8.48
C ASP A 44 -11.75 -0.26 -8.26
N GLY A 45 -12.51 0.62 -8.91
CA GLY A 45 -13.94 0.82 -8.68
C GLY A 45 -14.23 1.73 -7.47
N GLY A 46 -13.19 2.32 -6.87
CA GLY A 46 -13.27 3.24 -5.73
C GLY A 46 -13.21 2.57 -4.36
N LEU A 47 -12.87 1.28 -4.29
CA LEU A 47 -12.81 0.54 -3.03
C LEU A 47 -11.71 1.10 -2.11
N THR A 48 -10.53 1.40 -2.67
CA THR A 48 -9.41 2.00 -1.93
C THR A 48 -9.83 3.34 -1.30
N LEU A 49 -10.59 4.17 -2.02
CA LEU A 49 -11.09 5.46 -1.54
C LEU A 49 -12.29 5.35 -0.56
N LEU A 50 -13.05 4.25 -0.62
CA LEU A 50 -14.12 3.97 0.34
C LEU A 50 -13.57 3.64 1.74
N LEU A 51 -12.34 3.11 1.83
CA LEU A 51 -11.76 2.67 3.08
C LEU A 51 -11.61 3.81 4.12
N PRO A 52 -11.05 5.00 3.79
CA PRO A 52 -11.07 6.16 4.69
C PRO A 52 -12.45 6.46 5.29
N TYR A 53 -13.48 6.43 4.44
CA TYR A 53 -14.84 6.72 4.86
C TYR A 53 -15.36 5.68 5.89
N LEU A 54 -15.13 4.40 5.62
CA LEU A 54 -15.55 3.32 6.52
C LEU A 54 -14.78 3.32 7.84
N LEU A 55 -13.47 3.56 7.80
CA LEU A 55 -12.64 3.62 9.00
C LEU A 55 -13.05 4.80 9.88
N ARG A 56 -13.34 5.97 9.32
CA ARG A 56 -13.81 7.14 10.09
C ARG A 56 -15.10 6.89 10.87
N ARG A 57 -15.95 5.95 10.43
CA ARG A 57 -17.18 5.58 11.17
C ARG A 57 -16.91 4.73 12.42
N ARG A 58 -15.69 4.22 12.61
CA ARG A 58 -15.32 3.38 13.76
C ARG A 58 -14.65 4.19 14.86
N LYS A 59 -15.06 3.98 16.12
CA LYS A 59 -14.57 4.74 17.29
C LYS A 59 -13.04 4.79 17.43
N ARG A 60 -12.34 3.75 16.98
CA ARG A 60 -10.87 3.66 17.06
C ARG A 60 -10.15 4.55 16.05
N TRP A 61 -10.77 4.81 14.90
CA TRP A 61 -10.12 5.41 13.73
C TRP A 61 -10.72 6.75 13.31
N ARG A 62 -11.86 7.14 13.90
CA ARG A 62 -12.61 8.37 13.56
C ARG A 62 -11.81 9.67 13.63
N ASN A 63 -10.76 9.70 14.44
CA ASN A 63 -9.93 10.88 14.64
C ASN A 63 -8.65 10.86 13.79
N CYS A 64 -8.32 9.76 13.12
CA CYS A 64 -7.10 9.65 12.34
C CYS A 64 -7.08 10.65 11.18
N GLN A 65 -5.87 11.08 10.81
CA GLN A 65 -5.61 11.87 9.62
C GLN A 65 -5.48 10.92 8.43
N PHE A 66 -6.32 11.12 7.42
CA PHE A 66 -6.27 10.34 6.19
C PHE A 66 -5.62 11.21 5.12
N ARG A 67 -4.43 10.84 4.65
CA ARG A 67 -3.78 11.49 3.52
C ARG A 67 -3.94 10.61 2.28
N ILE A 68 -4.29 11.23 1.16
CA ILE A 68 -4.52 10.52 -0.09
C ILE A 68 -3.34 10.79 -1.01
N PHE A 69 -2.78 9.73 -1.57
CA PHE A 69 -1.67 9.76 -2.50
C PHE A 69 -2.10 9.17 -3.84
N SER A 70 -1.66 9.78 -4.92
CA SER A 70 -1.77 9.27 -6.29
C SER A 70 -0.44 9.49 -7.00
N CYS A 71 -0.20 8.73 -8.06
CA CYS A 71 1.01 8.82 -8.84
C CYS A 71 0.67 8.92 -10.33
N VAL A 72 1.30 9.87 -11.01
CA VAL A 72 1.26 10.00 -12.46
C VAL A 72 2.62 9.64 -13.06
N SER A 73 2.57 8.98 -14.22
CA SER A 73 3.77 8.70 -15.02
C SER A 73 4.33 9.96 -15.70
N GLY A 74 3.49 10.98 -15.88
CA GLY A 74 3.80 12.21 -16.58
C GLY A 74 4.61 13.22 -15.77
N ASP A 75 4.57 14.46 -16.23
CA ASP A 75 5.29 15.59 -15.64
C ASP A 75 4.50 16.26 -14.51
N LYS A 76 4.97 17.45 -14.11
CA LYS A 76 4.34 18.23 -13.05
C LYS A 76 2.94 18.72 -13.47
N ASP A 77 2.75 19.09 -14.72
CA ASP A 77 1.47 19.61 -15.21
C ASP A 77 0.43 18.49 -15.26
N ASP A 78 0.84 17.27 -15.61
CA ASP A 78 0.01 16.07 -15.48
C ASP A 78 -0.45 15.86 -14.03
N ALA A 79 0.47 15.99 -13.07
CA ALA A 79 0.15 15.83 -11.65
C ALA A 79 -0.84 16.90 -11.17
N GLU A 80 -0.67 18.16 -11.57
CA GLU A 80 -1.57 19.26 -11.22
C GLU A 80 -2.99 19.04 -11.79
N ARG A 81 -3.10 18.60 -13.06
CA ARG A 81 -4.39 18.22 -13.65
C ARG A 81 -5.07 17.08 -12.89
N GLN A 82 -4.30 16.05 -12.56
CA GLN A 82 -4.81 14.89 -11.83
C GLN A 82 -5.23 15.27 -10.41
N HIS A 83 -4.49 16.15 -9.75
CA HIS A 83 -4.83 16.70 -8.44
C HIS A 83 -6.19 17.40 -8.45
N ILE A 84 -6.44 18.29 -9.42
CA ILE A 84 -7.74 18.98 -9.55
C ILE A 84 -8.88 17.99 -9.77
N SER A 85 -8.68 17.02 -10.67
CA SER A 85 -9.67 15.97 -10.98
C SER A 85 -10.00 15.12 -9.74
N MET A 86 -8.97 14.68 -9.02
CA MET A 86 -9.11 13.90 -7.79
C MET A 86 -9.80 14.68 -6.68
N ALA A 87 -9.42 15.95 -6.46
CA ALA A 87 -10.06 16.79 -5.46
C ALA A 87 -11.56 16.95 -5.74
N SER A 88 -11.95 17.16 -7.00
CA SER A 88 -13.35 17.22 -7.43
C SER A 88 -14.08 15.89 -7.16
N LEU A 89 -13.44 14.76 -7.49
CA LEU A 89 -14.01 13.42 -7.26
C LEU A 89 -14.25 13.13 -5.77
N LEU A 90 -13.23 13.39 -4.93
CA LEU A 90 -13.30 13.20 -3.49
C LEU A 90 -14.37 14.08 -2.84
N ALA A 91 -14.50 15.32 -3.31
CA ALA A 91 -15.55 16.24 -2.88
C ALA A 91 -16.95 15.70 -3.21
N LYS A 92 -17.16 15.20 -4.45
CA LYS A 92 -18.45 14.60 -4.85
C LYS A 92 -18.82 13.40 -3.98
N PHE A 93 -17.84 12.58 -3.61
CA PHE A 93 -18.05 11.43 -2.71
C PHE A 93 -18.04 11.78 -1.23
N ARG A 94 -17.87 13.06 -0.87
CA ARG A 94 -17.80 13.55 0.52
C ARG A 94 -16.76 12.80 1.35
N ILE A 95 -15.65 12.43 0.72
CA ILE A 95 -14.52 11.78 1.38
C ILE A 95 -13.72 12.88 2.06
N ASN A 96 -13.72 12.89 3.38
CA ASN A 96 -12.88 13.81 4.17
C ASN A 96 -11.45 13.27 4.24
N TYR A 97 -10.49 14.09 3.84
CA TYR A 97 -9.05 13.83 3.90
C TYR A 97 -8.32 15.05 4.49
N ALA A 98 -7.15 14.80 5.07
CA ALA A 98 -6.28 15.82 5.63
C ALA A 98 -5.43 16.49 4.55
N ASP A 99 -4.93 15.70 3.60
CA ASP A 99 -4.12 16.20 2.49
C ASP A 99 -4.26 15.30 1.25
N LEU A 100 -4.02 15.87 0.06
CA LEU A 100 -4.00 15.18 -1.23
C LEU A 100 -2.67 15.44 -1.92
N HIS A 101 -1.90 14.38 -2.14
CA HIS A 101 -0.63 14.45 -2.86
C HIS A 101 -0.74 13.69 -4.18
N VAL A 102 -0.40 14.36 -5.28
CA VAL A 102 -0.23 13.72 -6.58
C VAL A 102 1.24 13.81 -6.97
N LEU A 103 1.93 12.69 -6.91
CA LEU A 103 3.35 12.59 -7.22
C LEU A 103 3.55 12.32 -8.71
N HIS A 104 4.59 12.92 -9.29
CA HIS A 104 4.96 12.70 -10.68
C HIS A 104 6.25 11.88 -10.80
N GLY A 105 6.61 11.48 -12.02
CA GLY A 105 7.89 10.83 -12.28
C GLY A 105 7.99 9.38 -11.77
N LEU A 106 6.87 8.65 -11.73
CA LEU A 106 6.89 7.21 -11.41
C LEU A 106 7.71 6.39 -12.44
N ASN A 107 7.89 6.92 -13.65
CA ASN A 107 8.69 6.30 -14.71
C ASN A 107 10.20 6.64 -14.60
N LYS A 108 10.61 7.48 -13.65
CA LYS A 108 12.02 7.77 -13.41
C LYS A 108 12.74 6.51 -12.93
N PRO A 109 14.04 6.34 -13.23
CA PRO A 109 14.79 5.21 -12.71
C PRO A 109 14.76 5.22 -11.18
N PRO A 110 14.58 4.04 -10.55
CA PRO A 110 14.74 3.92 -9.11
C PRO A 110 16.20 4.11 -8.71
N ASN A 111 16.42 4.38 -7.43
CA ASN A 111 17.72 4.46 -6.80
C ASN A 111 18.47 3.12 -6.96
N GLU A 112 19.78 3.22 -7.12
CA GLU A 112 20.67 2.05 -7.27
C GLU A 112 20.52 1.09 -6.08
N LYS A 113 20.40 1.62 -4.86
CA LYS A 113 20.18 0.84 -3.63
C LYS A 113 18.95 -0.07 -3.68
N GLU A 114 17.82 0.43 -4.18
CA GLU A 114 16.60 -0.38 -4.27
C GLU A 114 16.70 -1.41 -5.39
N THR A 115 17.43 -1.09 -6.46
CA THR A 115 17.69 -2.03 -7.55
C THR A 115 18.59 -3.17 -7.09
N GLU A 116 19.68 -2.86 -6.37
CA GLU A 116 20.60 -3.86 -5.78
C GLU A 116 19.88 -4.76 -4.78
N LYS A 117 19.07 -4.19 -3.91
CA LYS A 117 18.28 -4.94 -2.93
C LYS A 117 17.26 -5.85 -3.60
N PHE A 118 16.63 -5.41 -4.68
CA PHE A 118 15.75 -6.28 -5.47
C PHE A 118 16.53 -7.47 -6.05
N GLN A 119 17.73 -7.25 -6.59
CA GLN A 119 18.58 -8.33 -7.08
C GLN A 119 18.95 -9.32 -5.96
N GLN A 120 19.22 -8.85 -4.74
CA GLN A 120 19.46 -9.71 -3.59
C GLN A 120 18.23 -10.57 -3.24
N ILE A 121 17.01 -10.01 -3.31
CA ILE A 121 15.76 -10.75 -3.10
C ILE A 121 15.63 -11.87 -4.15
N LEU A 122 15.89 -11.57 -5.42
CA LEU A 122 15.84 -12.56 -6.50
C LEU A 122 16.86 -13.69 -6.30
N GLN A 123 18.10 -13.34 -5.96
CA GLN A 123 19.15 -14.33 -5.67
C GLN A 123 18.77 -15.23 -4.49
N THR A 124 18.29 -14.63 -3.40
CA THR A 124 17.85 -15.37 -2.21
C THR A 124 16.67 -16.28 -2.53
N TRP A 125 15.72 -15.81 -3.37
CA TRP A 125 14.60 -16.64 -3.81
C TRP A 125 15.06 -17.86 -4.61
N ASN A 126 15.94 -17.64 -5.59
CA ASN A 126 16.44 -18.70 -6.47
C ASN A 126 17.31 -19.72 -5.73
N GLN A 127 18.07 -19.29 -4.72
CA GLN A 127 18.85 -20.20 -3.86
C GLN A 127 17.95 -21.10 -3.00
N ASN A 128 16.81 -20.58 -2.52
CA ASN A 128 15.91 -21.32 -1.64
C ASN A 128 14.86 -22.14 -2.39
N ASN A 129 14.63 -21.88 -3.69
CA ASN A 129 13.56 -22.49 -4.46
C ASN A 129 14.06 -23.03 -5.81
N GLU A 130 14.71 -24.20 -5.78
CA GLU A 130 15.16 -24.89 -7.01
C GLU A 130 14.01 -25.31 -7.93
N ALA A 131 12.81 -25.55 -7.38
CA ALA A 131 11.64 -25.99 -8.16
C ALA A 131 11.02 -24.89 -9.03
N PHE A 132 11.14 -23.62 -8.63
CA PHE A 132 10.52 -22.48 -9.31
C PHE A 132 11.47 -21.27 -9.36
N PRO A 133 12.59 -21.38 -10.11
CA PRO A 133 13.54 -20.29 -10.24
C PRO A 133 12.96 -19.17 -11.11
N ILE A 134 13.28 -17.94 -10.74
CA ILE A 134 13.01 -16.75 -11.54
C ILE A 134 14.10 -16.64 -12.60
N SER A 135 13.70 -16.69 -13.87
CA SER A 135 14.62 -16.60 -15.00
C SER A 135 14.97 -15.16 -15.36
N ASP A 136 16.18 -14.94 -15.88
CA ASP A 136 16.63 -13.62 -16.33
C ASP A 136 15.77 -13.07 -17.48
N HIS A 137 15.28 -13.96 -18.36
CA HIS A 137 14.37 -13.59 -19.44
C HIS A 137 13.05 -13.02 -18.90
N GLU A 138 12.50 -13.63 -17.85
CA GLU A 138 11.27 -13.16 -17.22
C GLU A 138 11.45 -11.80 -16.52
N TYR A 139 12.60 -11.63 -15.86
CA TYR A 139 12.99 -10.37 -15.25
C TYR A 139 13.09 -9.25 -16.30
N GLU A 140 13.80 -9.48 -17.40
CA GLU A 140 13.99 -8.47 -18.44
C GLU A 140 12.66 -8.12 -19.12
N ALA A 141 11.79 -9.10 -19.36
CA ALA A 141 10.45 -8.87 -19.92
C ALA A 141 9.52 -8.02 -19.02
N ASN A 142 9.77 -7.98 -17.70
CA ASN A 142 8.96 -7.21 -16.73
C ASN A 142 9.72 -6.04 -16.08
N LYS A 143 10.93 -5.74 -16.55
CA LYS A 143 11.84 -4.77 -15.95
C LYS A 143 11.23 -3.38 -15.73
N ASP A 144 10.46 -2.88 -16.69
CA ASP A 144 9.84 -1.56 -16.57
C ASP A 144 8.76 -1.51 -15.47
N LYS A 145 8.00 -2.60 -15.31
CA LYS A 145 7.02 -2.72 -14.22
C LYS A 145 7.72 -2.79 -12.87
N ILE A 146 8.81 -3.56 -12.80
CA ILE A 146 9.63 -3.71 -11.59
C ILE A 146 10.21 -2.34 -11.22
N LYS A 147 10.85 -1.63 -12.16
CA LYS A 147 11.40 -0.28 -11.94
C LYS A 147 10.35 0.69 -11.41
N ARG A 148 9.14 0.69 -11.98
CA ARG A 148 8.02 1.52 -11.49
C ARG A 148 7.59 1.14 -10.08
N GLY A 149 7.56 -0.14 -9.74
CA GLY A 149 7.28 -0.62 -8.38
C GLY A 149 8.36 -0.25 -7.38
N LEU A 150 9.64 -0.33 -7.76
CA LEU A 150 10.75 0.13 -6.92
C LEU A 150 10.71 1.65 -6.72
N LYS A 151 10.35 2.41 -7.75
CA LYS A 151 10.14 3.86 -7.62
C LYS A 151 8.96 4.20 -6.70
N LEU A 152 7.88 3.42 -6.78
CA LEU A 152 6.77 3.52 -5.82
C LEU A 152 7.24 3.22 -4.39
N HIS A 153 8.08 2.19 -4.20
CA HIS A 153 8.64 1.83 -2.89
C HIS A 153 9.40 3.00 -2.25
N GLU A 154 10.20 3.73 -3.03
CA GLU A 154 10.89 4.94 -2.56
C GLU A 154 9.90 6.00 -2.06
N TYR A 155 8.84 6.27 -2.82
CA TYR A 155 7.80 7.22 -2.41
C TYR A 155 7.05 6.74 -1.17
N LEU A 156 6.79 5.43 -1.04
CA LEU A 156 6.19 4.86 0.16
C LEU A 156 7.08 5.09 1.38
N LEU A 157 8.40 4.87 1.27
CA LEU A 157 9.35 5.13 2.35
C LEU A 157 9.44 6.62 2.70
N GLU A 158 9.52 7.48 1.70
CA GLU A 158 9.66 8.92 1.87
C GLU A 158 8.46 9.53 2.58
N TYR A 159 7.25 9.22 2.12
CA TYR A 159 6.03 9.88 2.60
C TYR A 159 5.30 9.12 3.71
N SER A 160 5.43 7.78 3.75
CA SER A 160 4.59 6.91 4.61
C SER A 160 5.35 6.12 5.68
N SER A 161 6.65 6.33 5.86
CA SER A 161 7.46 5.62 6.89
C SER A 161 7.00 5.83 8.33
N LYS A 162 6.31 6.94 8.61
CA LYS A 162 5.79 7.30 9.95
C LYS A 162 4.30 6.98 10.13
N SER A 163 3.67 6.35 9.14
CA SER A 163 2.23 6.10 9.15
C SER A 163 1.90 4.86 9.98
N THR A 164 0.69 4.82 10.53
CA THR A 164 0.24 3.67 11.33
C THR A 164 -0.30 2.54 10.46
N LEU A 165 -0.85 2.90 9.30
CA LEU A 165 -1.36 1.98 8.30
C LEU A 165 -1.14 2.63 6.93
N VAL A 166 -0.60 1.86 5.99
CA VAL A 166 -0.45 2.26 4.59
C VAL A 166 -1.36 1.39 3.75
N VAL A 167 -2.31 1.99 3.06
CA VAL A 167 -3.26 1.28 2.20
C VAL A 167 -2.85 1.54 0.77
N VAL A 168 -2.58 0.50 0.00
CA VAL A 168 -2.09 0.64 -1.38
C VAL A 168 -2.96 -0.18 -2.31
N THR A 169 -3.35 0.40 -3.44
CA THR A 169 -3.97 -0.39 -4.51
C THR A 169 -2.98 -1.46 -4.97
N LEU A 170 -3.37 -2.73 -4.88
CA LEU A 170 -2.54 -3.88 -5.23
C LEU A 170 -2.12 -3.76 -6.71
N PRO A 171 -0.82 -3.66 -7.02
CA PRO A 171 -0.36 -3.58 -8.40
C PRO A 171 -0.48 -4.97 -9.02
N ILE A 172 -1.31 -5.11 -10.05
CA ILE A 172 -1.65 -6.43 -10.57
C ILE A 172 -1.12 -6.62 -11.99
N PRO A 173 -0.32 -7.67 -12.20
CA PRO A 173 0.17 -8.03 -13.52
C PRO A 173 -0.97 -8.53 -14.39
N ARG A 174 -0.81 -8.39 -15.72
CA ARG A 174 -1.70 -9.08 -16.67
C ARG A 174 -1.51 -10.58 -16.51
N LYS A 175 -2.59 -11.36 -16.64
CA LYS A 175 -2.53 -12.83 -16.57
C LYS A 175 -1.47 -13.35 -17.54
N GLN A 176 -0.70 -14.36 -17.11
CA GLN A 176 0.38 -15.00 -17.87
C GLN A 176 1.59 -14.11 -18.22
N SER A 177 1.65 -12.85 -17.75
CA SER A 177 2.81 -11.98 -18.01
C SER A 177 3.96 -12.13 -17.01
N ILE A 178 3.70 -12.77 -15.87
CA ILE A 178 4.65 -12.91 -14.76
C ILE A 178 4.36 -14.24 -14.04
N SER A 179 5.41 -14.90 -13.57
CA SER A 179 5.35 -16.06 -12.70
C SER A 179 4.89 -15.66 -11.30
N ALA A 180 4.40 -16.65 -10.54
CA ALA A 180 4.05 -16.43 -9.15
C ALA A 180 5.27 -16.01 -8.32
N ALA A 181 6.45 -16.59 -8.61
CA ALA A 181 7.70 -16.29 -7.92
C ALA A 181 8.11 -14.83 -8.10
N LEU A 182 8.19 -14.34 -9.34
CA LEU A 182 8.58 -12.95 -9.61
C LEU A 182 7.53 -11.96 -9.08
N TYR A 183 6.24 -12.32 -9.13
CA TYR A 183 5.19 -11.47 -8.57
C TYR A 183 5.27 -11.34 -7.04
N LEU A 184 5.56 -12.43 -6.32
CA LEU A 184 5.74 -12.39 -4.87
C LEU A 184 7.01 -11.62 -4.48
N ALA A 185 8.12 -11.83 -5.19
CA ALA A 185 9.35 -11.05 -4.99
C ALA A 185 9.11 -9.54 -5.23
N TYR A 186 8.31 -9.21 -6.25
CA TYR A 186 7.91 -7.84 -6.54
C TYR A 186 7.06 -7.22 -5.42
N LEU A 187 6.09 -7.95 -4.87
CA LEU A 187 5.28 -7.46 -3.74
C LEU A 187 6.11 -7.28 -2.47
N ASP A 188 7.02 -8.22 -2.20
CA ASP A 188 7.94 -8.15 -1.06
C ASP A 188 8.81 -6.89 -1.12
N ALA A 189 9.40 -6.63 -2.29
CA ALA A 189 10.20 -5.43 -2.54
C ALA A 189 9.43 -4.13 -2.28
N ILE A 190 8.15 -4.06 -2.67
CA ILE A 190 7.32 -2.87 -2.45
C ILE A 190 6.98 -2.68 -0.97
N SER A 191 6.72 -3.78 -0.24
CA SER A 191 6.33 -3.75 1.17
C SER A 191 7.48 -3.68 2.17
N TYR A 192 8.73 -3.81 1.71
CA TYR A 192 9.89 -3.94 2.57
C TYR A 192 10.05 -2.74 3.52
N ASN A 193 10.33 -2.96 4.80
CA ASN A 193 10.60 -1.89 5.78
C ASN A 193 9.57 -0.75 5.82
N LEU A 194 8.32 -1.06 5.51
CA LEU A 194 7.19 -0.15 5.68
C LEU A 194 6.42 -0.47 6.97
N PRO A 195 5.66 0.50 7.50
CA PRO A 195 4.62 0.20 8.48
C PRO A 195 3.63 -0.82 7.92
N PRO A 196 2.71 -1.36 8.76
CA PRO A 196 1.69 -2.28 8.31
C PRO A 196 1.02 -1.82 7.01
N ILE A 197 1.18 -2.61 5.96
CA ILE A 197 0.68 -2.32 4.62
C ILE A 197 -0.52 -3.21 4.31
N LEU A 198 -1.55 -2.61 3.72
CA LEU A 198 -2.74 -3.30 3.25
C LEU A 198 -2.84 -3.11 1.73
N PHE A 199 -2.50 -4.17 1.00
CA PHE A 199 -2.77 -4.21 -0.44
C PHE A 199 -4.26 -4.49 -0.69
N LEU A 200 -4.92 -3.61 -1.43
CA LEU A 200 -6.33 -3.73 -1.78
C LEU A 200 -6.55 -3.83 -3.28
N ARG A 201 -7.45 -4.73 -3.69
CA ARG A 201 -7.93 -4.81 -5.05
C ARG A 201 -9.45 -4.86 -5.05
N GLY A 202 -10.08 -3.85 -5.65
CA GLY A 202 -11.50 -3.94 -5.99
C GLY A 202 -11.75 -4.79 -7.23
N ASN A 203 -13.02 -5.11 -7.48
CA ASN A 203 -13.46 -5.92 -8.63
C ASN A 203 -13.78 -5.08 -9.87
N GLN A 204 -13.31 -3.83 -9.92
CA GLN A 204 -13.54 -2.87 -11.01
C GLN A 204 -15.03 -2.53 -11.25
N LYS A 205 -15.93 -2.89 -10.33
CA LYS A 205 -17.31 -2.39 -10.31
C LYS A 205 -17.38 -1.19 -9.39
N ASN A 206 -18.06 -0.13 -9.83
CA ASN A 206 -18.22 1.09 -9.06
C ASN A 206 -18.89 0.79 -7.71
N VAL A 207 -18.15 1.02 -6.62
CA VAL A 207 -18.69 0.93 -5.25
C VAL A 207 -19.07 2.29 -4.68
N LEU A 208 -18.65 3.36 -5.36
CA LEU A 208 -19.02 4.73 -5.01
C LEU A 208 -20.20 5.14 -5.90
N THR A 209 -21.38 5.25 -5.31
CA THR A 209 -22.60 5.68 -5.99
C THR A 209 -22.95 7.11 -5.59
N TYR A 210 -23.41 7.90 -6.57
CA TYR A 210 -24.00 9.20 -6.31
C TYR A 210 -25.48 8.99 -5.95
N TYR A 211 -25.96 9.72 -4.95
CA TYR A 211 -27.39 9.93 -4.80
C TYR A 211 -27.78 10.98 -5.84
N SER A 212 -28.48 10.54 -6.90
CA SER A 212 -29.18 11.42 -7.83
C SER A 212 -30.39 12.04 -7.17
#